data_AF-A0AAN8LRJ5-F1
#
_entry.id   AF-A0AAN8LRJ5-F1
#
_cell.length_a   1.000
_cell.length_b   1.000
_cell.length_c   1.000
_cell.angle_alpha   90.00
_cell.angle_beta   90.00
_cell.angle_gamma   90.00
#
_symmetry.space_group_name_H-M   'P 1'
#
loop_
_entity.id
_entity.type
_entity.pdbx_description
1 polymer ?
#
loop_
_entity_poly.entity_id
_entity_poly.type
_entity_poly.pdbx_seq_one_letter_code
_entity_poly.pdbx_strand_id
1 'polypeptide(L)'
;MSITLIRCVTRKGRLSRSKDPHLPMYPAMVRVSNVHNHNLFVADALKHWDVGAKATETLSRLFEIGHSPLLALDVLKSDLQMEHGENYIFASANRALCPDLKFCYRLYQKVFRKEYGEQSGPS
;
A
#
# COMPACT_ATOMS: atom_id res chain seq x y z
N MET A 1 2.99 12.98 15.11
CA MET A 1 4.37 12.44 15.10
C MET A 1 5.35 13.61 15.06
N SER A 2 6.43 13.58 15.83
CA SER A 2 7.48 14.61 15.78
C SER A 2 8.77 13.97 15.26
N ILE A 3 9.34 14.54 14.20
CA ILE A 3 10.59 14.10 13.59
C ILE A 3 11.62 15.21 13.79
N THR A 4 12.78 14.82 14.30
CA THR A 4 13.91 15.73 14.49
C THR A 4 14.85 15.55 13.30
N LEU A 5 14.98 16.57 12.46
CA LEU A 5 15.83 16.51 11.28
C LEU A 5 17.29 16.75 11.67
N ILE A 6 18.10 15.71 11.64
CA ILE A 6 19.54 15.78 11.91
C ILE A 6 20.28 16.03 10.59
N ARG A 7 21.38 16.79 10.65
CA ARG A 7 22.27 17.06 9.52
C ARG A 7 22.67 15.77 8.81
N CYS A 8 22.52 15.72 7.48
CA CYS A 8 22.84 14.53 6.69
C CYS A 8 24.27 14.04 6.94
N VAL A 9 24.39 12.76 7.27
CA VAL A 9 25.64 12.03 7.36
C VAL A 9 25.83 11.26 6.05
N THR A 10 27.01 11.38 5.44
CA THR A 10 27.35 10.60 4.24
C THR A 10 27.40 9.11 4.59
N ARG A 11 27.29 8.23 3.58
CA ARG A 11 27.45 6.76 3.75
C ARG A 11 28.73 6.33 4.49
N LYS A 12 29.77 7.17 4.51
CA LYS A 12 31.05 6.92 5.20
C LYS A 12 31.12 7.54 6.61
N GLY A 13 29.99 7.91 7.20
CA GLY A 13 29.94 8.51 8.54
C GLY A 13 30.44 9.97 8.61
N ARG A 14 30.83 10.58 7.49
CA ARG A 14 31.29 11.99 7.48
C ARG A 14 30.09 12.92 7.44
N LEU A 15 30.08 13.94 8.30
CA LEU A 15 29.08 15.00 8.28
C LEU A 15 29.09 15.73 6.93
N SER A 16 27.91 16.10 6.43
CA SER A 16 27.77 16.91 5.22
C SER A 16 28.56 18.23 5.34
N ARG A 17 29.40 18.51 4.33
CA ARG A 17 30.26 19.71 4.25
C ARG A 17 29.48 20.98 3.87
N SER A 18 28.15 20.92 3.78
CA SER A 18 27.31 22.10 3.51
C SER A 18 27.68 23.22 4.48
N LYS A 19 27.96 24.41 3.96
CA LYS A 19 28.25 25.63 4.73
C LYS A 19 27.00 26.49 4.90
N ASP A 20 25.82 25.94 4.59
CA ASP A 20 24.56 26.67 4.66
C ASP A 20 24.35 27.22 6.08
N PRO A 21 24.35 28.55 6.26
CA PRO A 21 24.20 29.18 7.56
C PRO A 21 22.80 28.95 8.16
N HIS A 22 21.82 28.55 7.35
CA HIS A 22 20.45 28.22 7.78
C HIS A 22 20.28 26.76 8.21
N LEU A 23 21.35 25.95 8.19
CA LEU A 23 21.34 24.57 8.66
C LEU A 23 22.18 24.43 9.95
N PRO A 24 21.80 25.09 11.06
CA PRO A 24 22.58 25.06 12.29
C PRO A 24 22.63 23.65 12.91
N MET A 25 23.50 23.49 13.91
CA MET A 25 23.65 22.28 14.72
C MET A 25 22.38 21.87 15.48
N TYR A 26 21.37 22.76 15.52
CA TYR A 26 20.07 22.53 16.13
C TYR A 26 19.10 21.94 15.11
N PRO A 27 18.60 20.72 15.32
CA PRO A 27 17.74 20.06 14.37
C PRO A 27 16.40 20.77 14.27
N ALA A 28 15.91 20.98 13.04
CA ALA A 28 14.55 21.43 12.83
C ALA A 28 13.59 20.33 13.33
N MET A 29 12.70 20.69 14.25
CA MET A 29 11.64 19.78 14.69
C MET A 29 10.43 19.94 13.77
N VAL A 30 10.14 18.89 13.02
CA VAL A 30 8.95 18.83 12.17
C VAL A 30 7.87 18.07 12.93
N ARG A 31 6.78 18.76 13.27
CA ARG A 31 5.60 18.14 13.85
C ARG A 31 4.60 17.86 12.74
N VAL A 32 4.42 16.58 12.40
CA VAL A 32 3.38 16.14 11.48
C VAL A 32 2.15 15.81 12.30
N SER A 33 1.09 16.59 12.09
CA SER A 33 -0.24 16.38 12.66
C SER A 33 -1.19 15.90 11.58
N ASN A 34 -1.85 14.76 11.83
CA ASN A 34 -2.82 14.17 10.91
C ASN A 34 -4.20 14.86 11.04
N VAL A 35 -4.23 16.19 10.88
CA VAL A 35 -5.44 17.01 11.02
C VAL A 35 -5.93 17.33 9.62
N HIS A 36 -7.07 16.77 9.26
CA HIS A 36 -7.71 17.01 7.97
C HIS A 36 -8.91 17.92 8.15
N ASN A 37 -9.11 18.81 7.18
CA ASN A 37 -10.29 19.67 7.09
C ASN A 37 -11.48 19.00 6.39
N HIS A 38 -11.35 17.72 6.04
CA HIS A 38 -12.35 16.92 5.34
C HIS A 38 -12.45 15.52 5.94
N ASN A 39 -13.59 14.87 5.72
CA ASN A 39 -13.82 13.51 6.19
C ASN A 39 -12.95 12.52 5.40
N LEU A 40 -12.16 11.70 6.10
CA LEU A 40 -11.32 10.65 5.51
C LEU A 40 -12.07 9.34 5.23
N PHE A 41 -13.30 9.20 5.74
CA PHE A 41 -14.11 8.00 5.61
C PHE A 41 -15.10 8.08 4.44
N VAL A 42 -14.82 8.95 3.46
CA VAL A 42 -15.57 9.03 2.20
C VAL A 42 -14.93 8.15 1.13
N ALA A 43 -15.74 7.57 0.25
CA ALA A 43 -15.28 6.68 -0.82
C ALA A 43 -14.09 7.24 -1.62
N ASP A 44 -14.09 8.55 -1.88
CA ASP A 44 -13.02 9.22 -2.62
C ASP A 44 -11.66 9.19 -1.90
N ALA A 45 -11.65 9.21 -0.57
CA ALA A 45 -10.45 9.07 0.24
C ALA A 45 -10.07 7.60 0.44
N LEU A 46 -11.06 6.73 0.68
CA LEU A 46 -10.85 5.30 0.93
C LEU A 46 -10.24 4.56 -0.26
N LYS A 47 -10.48 5.01 -1.50
CA LYS A 47 -9.85 4.43 -2.70
C LYS A 47 -8.32 4.61 -2.74
N HIS A 48 -7.77 5.52 -1.94
CA HIS A 48 -6.34 5.79 -1.87
C HIS A 48 -5.65 5.08 -0.70
N TRP A 49 -6.41 4.41 0.16
CA TRP A 49 -5.83 3.65 1.26
C TRP A 49 -4.99 2.49 0.73
N ASP A 50 -4.03 2.07 1.56
CA ASP A 50 -3.29 0.86 1.29
C ASP A 50 -4.22 -0.35 1.38
N VAL A 51 -3.87 -1.38 0.60
CA VAL A 51 -4.63 -2.63 0.61
C VAL A 51 -4.39 -3.33 1.95
N GLY A 52 -5.48 -3.78 2.57
CA GLY A 52 -5.43 -4.42 3.88
C GLY A 52 -4.78 -5.80 3.83
N ALA A 53 -4.29 -6.24 4.99
CA ALA A 53 -3.67 -7.56 5.14
C ALA A 53 -4.65 -8.70 4.81
N LYS A 54 -5.89 -8.64 5.33
CA LYS A 54 -6.96 -9.64 5.07
C LYS A 54 -7.20 -9.81 3.57
N ALA A 55 -7.42 -8.72 2.83
CA ALA A 55 -7.64 -8.77 1.38
C ALA A 55 -6.42 -9.33 0.63
N THR A 56 -5.20 -8.94 1.04
CA THR A 56 -3.95 -9.43 0.44
C THR A 56 -3.77 -10.94 0.64
N GLU A 57 -4.06 -11.44 1.85
CA GLU A 57 -3.97 -12.85 2.20
C GLU A 57 -5.00 -13.68 1.43
N THR A 58 -6.26 -13.24 1.41
CA THR A 58 -7.33 -13.92 0.65
C THR A 58 -6.98 -14.02 -0.83
N LEU A 59 -6.55 -12.92 -1.46
CA LEU A 59 -6.12 -12.93 -2.85
C LEU A 59 -4.93 -13.85 -3.10
N SER A 60 -3.93 -13.86 -2.20
CA SER A 60 -2.75 -14.71 -2.36
C SER A 60 -3.14 -16.20 -2.33
N ARG A 61 -4.01 -16.59 -1.39
CA ARG A 61 -4.55 -17.96 -1.33
C ARG A 61 -5.34 -18.33 -2.59
N LEU A 62 -6.14 -17.41 -3.12
CA LEU A 62 -6.88 -17.64 -4.37
C LEU A 62 -5.93 -17.85 -5.56
N PHE A 63 -4.80 -17.13 -5.60
CA PHE A 63 -3.78 -17.32 -6.63
C PHE A 63 -3.07 -18.67 -6.51
N GLU A 64 -2.73 -19.10 -5.28
CA GLU A 64 -2.10 -20.40 -5.02
C GLU A 64 -2.97 -21.58 -5.48
N ILE A 65 -4.29 -21.47 -5.39
CA ILE A 65 -5.22 -22.50 -5.91
C ILE A 65 -5.53 -22.34 -7.41
N GLY A 66 -4.88 -21.40 -8.10
CA GLY A 66 -4.94 -21.25 -9.56
C GLY A 66 -5.96 -20.24 -10.10
N HIS A 67 -6.58 -19.40 -9.26
CA HIS A 67 -7.43 -18.33 -9.79
C HIS A 67 -6.63 -17.25 -10.50
N SER A 68 -7.17 -16.77 -11.62
CA SER A 68 -6.66 -15.57 -12.27
C SER A 68 -6.94 -14.31 -11.44
N PRO A 69 -6.20 -13.21 -11.65
CA PRO A 69 -6.41 -11.95 -10.93
C PRO A 69 -7.85 -11.42 -10.97
N LEU A 70 -8.52 -11.58 -12.12
CA LEU A 70 -9.89 -11.14 -12.32
C LEU A 70 -10.86 -12.00 -11.50
N LEU A 71 -10.75 -13.33 -11.63
CA LEU A 71 -11.63 -14.27 -10.92
C LEU A 71 -11.46 -14.16 -9.40
N ALA A 72 -10.22 -14.03 -8.91
CA ALA A 72 -9.96 -13.89 -7.48
C ALA A 72 -10.59 -12.60 -6.92
N LEU A 73 -10.55 -11.51 -7.68
CA LEU A 73 -11.20 -10.26 -7.29
C LEU A 73 -12.73 -10.38 -7.27
N ASP A 74 -13.31 -11.09 -8.23
CA ASP A 74 -14.76 -11.31 -8.28
C ASP A 74 -15.25 -12.21 -7.13
N VAL A 75 -14.46 -13.23 -6.75
CA VAL A 75 -14.70 -14.03 -5.54
C VAL A 75 -14.65 -13.15 -4.29
N LEU A 76 -13.60 -12.34 -4.13
CA LEU A 76 -13.48 -11.43 -2.99
C LEU A 76 -14.65 -10.43 -2.91
N LYS A 77 -15.10 -9.90 -4.05
CA LYS A 77 -16.27 -9.02 -4.11
C LYS A 77 -17.55 -9.74 -3.69
N SER A 78 -17.72 -10.99 -4.11
CA SER A 78 -18.87 -11.81 -3.74
C SER A 78 -18.88 -12.09 -2.24
N ASP A 79 -17.72 -12.42 -1.66
CA ASP A 79 -17.55 -12.60 -0.22
C ASP A 79 -17.88 -11.32 0.55
N LEU A 80 -17.38 -10.16 0.09
CA LEU A 80 -17.69 -8.87 0.70
C LEU A 80 -19.19 -8.53 0.60
N GLN A 81 -19.85 -8.92 -0.49
CA GLN A 81 -21.28 -8.70 -0.65
C GLN A 81 -22.09 -9.56 0.34
N MET A 82 -21.66 -10.80 0.57
CA MET A 82 -22.26 -11.68 1.59
C MET A 82 -21.99 -11.17 3.01
N GLU A 83 -20.78 -10.68 3.31
CA GLU A 83 -20.37 -10.20 4.64
C GLU A 83 -21.07 -8.88 5.02
N HIS A 84 -21.21 -7.95 4.07
CA HIS A 84 -21.68 -6.59 4.34
C HIS A 84 -23.11 -6.29 3.89
N GLY A 85 -23.72 -7.13 3.04
CA GLY A 85 -25.09 -6.97 2.57
C GLY A 85 -25.35 -5.59 1.97
N GLU A 86 -26.27 -4.82 2.56
CA GLU A 86 -26.61 -3.46 2.14
C GLU A 86 -25.43 -2.49 2.21
N ASN A 87 -24.47 -2.74 3.11
CA ASN A 87 -23.27 -1.92 3.26
C ASN A 87 -22.16 -2.25 2.24
N TYR A 88 -22.41 -3.18 1.31
CA TYR A 88 -21.45 -3.58 0.27
C TYR A 88 -20.93 -2.41 -0.56
N ILE A 89 -21.77 -1.41 -0.83
CA ILE A 89 -21.37 -0.23 -1.61
C ILE A 89 -20.20 0.51 -0.93
N PHE A 90 -20.21 0.61 0.40
CA PHE A 90 -19.12 1.24 1.16
C PHE A 90 -17.90 0.32 1.27
N ALA A 91 -18.12 -0.98 1.46
CA ALA A 91 -17.03 -1.96 1.53
C ALA A 91 -16.26 -2.08 0.20
N SER A 92 -16.97 -2.10 -0.93
CA SER A 92 -16.39 -2.19 -2.27
C SER A 92 -15.64 -0.92 -2.70
N ALA A 93 -16.02 0.25 -2.18
CA ALA A 93 -15.29 1.49 -2.37
C ALA A 93 -14.02 1.61 -1.49
N ASN A 94 -13.89 0.79 -0.45
CA ASN A 94 -12.75 0.83 0.46
C ASN A 94 -11.61 -0.05 -0.07
N ARG A 95 -10.51 0.57 -0.50
CA ARG A 95 -9.36 -0.15 -1.07
C ARG A 95 -8.66 -1.09 -0.07
N ALA A 96 -8.81 -0.84 1.23
CA ALA A 96 -8.31 -1.77 2.24
C ALA A 96 -9.05 -3.11 2.24
N LEU A 97 -10.32 -3.13 1.82
CA LEU A 97 -11.18 -4.31 1.77
C LEU A 97 -11.29 -4.88 0.34
N CYS A 98 -11.54 -4.02 -0.65
CA CYS A 98 -11.70 -4.37 -2.04
C CYS A 98 -10.62 -3.70 -2.90
N PRO A 99 -9.53 -4.41 -3.23
CA PRO A 99 -8.43 -3.85 -4.01
C PRO A 99 -8.84 -3.55 -5.45
N ASP A 100 -8.07 -2.69 -6.11
CA ASP A 100 -8.20 -2.47 -7.54
C ASP A 100 -7.62 -3.63 -8.36
N LEU A 101 -8.12 -3.83 -9.57
CA LEU A 101 -7.67 -4.93 -10.44
C LEU A 101 -6.17 -4.84 -10.75
N LYS A 102 -5.63 -3.62 -10.89
CA LYS A 102 -4.20 -3.40 -11.14
C LYS A 102 -3.34 -3.89 -9.97
N PHE A 103 -3.80 -3.71 -8.73
CA PHE A 103 -3.17 -4.30 -7.55
C PHE A 103 -3.18 -5.83 -7.62
N CYS A 104 -4.32 -6.44 -7.99
CA CYS A 104 -4.44 -7.90 -8.10
C CYS A 104 -3.42 -8.49 -9.09
N TYR A 105 -3.25 -7.88 -10.27
CA TYR A 105 -2.22 -8.30 -11.24
C TYR A 105 -0.79 -8.21 -10.69
N ARG A 106 -0.47 -7.10 -10.00
CA ARG A 106 0.86 -6.92 -9.39
C ARG A 106 1.13 -7.95 -8.31
N LEU A 107 0.14 -8.24 -7.47
CA LEU A 107 0.25 -9.23 -6.41
C LEU A 107 0.40 -10.64 -7.01
N TYR A 108 -0.42 -10.98 -8.00
CA TYR A 108 -0.32 -12.24 -8.74
C TYR A 108 1.07 -12.45 -9.31
N GLN A 109 1.63 -11.46 -10.03
CA GLN A 109 3.00 -11.57 -10.55
C GLN A 109 4.03 -11.78 -9.44
N LYS A 110 3.86 -11.16 -8.26
CA LYS A 110 4.75 -11.35 -7.12
C LYS A 110 4.67 -12.78 -6.56
N VAL A 111 3.46 -13.33 -6.43
CA VAL A 111 3.23 -14.71 -5.98
C VAL A 111 3.79 -15.69 -7.02
N PHE A 112 3.46 -15.53 -8.29
CA PHE A 112 3.94 -16.41 -9.37
C PHE A 112 5.46 -16.37 -9.55
N ARG A 113 6.11 -15.20 -9.43
CA ARG A 113 7.58 -15.12 -9.45
C ARG A 113 8.22 -15.83 -8.26
N LYS A 114 7.56 -15.86 -7.10
CA LYS A 114 8.04 -16.59 -5.93
C LYS A 114 7.93 -18.10 -6.12
N GLU A 115 6.86 -18.57 -6.74
CA GLU A 115 6.61 -20.00 -6.99
C GLU A 115 7.42 -20.55 -8.17
N TYR A 116 7.59 -19.79 -9.26
CA TYR A 116 8.14 -20.30 -10.53
C TYR A 116 9.45 -19.63 -11.00
N GLY A 117 10.00 -18.65 -10.27
CA GLY A 117 11.22 -17.92 -10.66
C GLY A 117 11.04 -16.92 -11.82
N GLU A 118 12.11 -16.23 -12.22
CA GLU A 118 12.11 -15.42 -13.45
C GLU A 118 11.99 -16.35 -14.66
N GLN A 119 10.92 -16.21 -15.44
CA GLN A 119 10.83 -16.86 -16.74
C GLN A 119 11.91 -16.26 -17.66
N SER A 120 13.05 -16.94 -17.79
CA SER A 120 14.01 -16.68 -18.86
C SER A 120 13.41 -17.21 -20.17
N GLY A 121 12.62 -16.39 -20.86
CA GLY A 121 12.32 -16.66 -22.26
C GLY A 121 13.58 -16.50 -23.11
N PRO A 122 13.91 -17.43 -24.02
CA PRO A 122 14.98 -17.20 -24.98
C PRO A 122 14.58 -16.06 -25.93
N SER A 123 15.47 -15.08 -26.06
CA SER A 123 15.39 -13.97 -27.01
C SER A 123 15.44 -14.44 -28.46
#